data_AF-A0A920L0W7-F1
#
_entry.id   AF-A0A920L0W7-F1
#
_cell.length_a   1.000
_cell.length_b   1.000
_cell.length_c   1.000
_cell.angle_alpha   90.00
_cell.angle_beta   90.00
_cell.angle_gamma   90.00
#
_symmetry.space_group_name_H-M   'P 1'
#
loop_
_entity.id
_entity.type
_entity.pdbx_description
1 polymer ?
#
loop_
_entity_poly.entity_id
_entity_poly.type
_entity_poly.pdbx_seq_one_letter_code
_entity_poly.pdbx_strand_id
1 'polypeptide(L)' 'MEKILSNSIDFEGPFPEQRRRLRLGVVGGGRIAQTQAMAARMTGRWDVVAGALSSVPMRSKERANLWHIDEARPS' A
#
# COMPACT_ATOMS: atom_id res chain seq x y z
N MET A 1 -5.43 23.45 11.76
CA MET A 1 -4.40 22.48 11.35
C MET A 1 -4.66 21.21 12.13
N GLU A 2 -5.33 20.23 11.52
CA GLU A 2 -5.66 18.97 12.19
C GLU A 2 -4.37 18.20 12.49
N LYS A 3 -4.24 17.72 13.73
CA LYS A 3 -3.14 16.86 14.16
C LYS A 3 -3.25 15.54 13.39
N ILE A 4 -2.30 15.25 12.50
CA ILE A 4 -2.18 13.97 11.77
C ILE A 4 -2.12 12.78 12.75
N LEU A 5 -1.70 13.03 14.00
CA LEU A 5 -1.63 12.04 15.07
C LEU A 5 -2.50 12.53 16.23
N SER A 6 -3.59 11.80 16.48
CA SER A 6 -4.56 12.10 17.54
C SER A 6 -4.01 11.90 18.95
N ASN A 7 -2.98 11.06 19.10
CA ASN A 7 -2.35 10.74 20.40
C ASN A 7 -0.85 11.08 20.39
N SER A 8 -0.31 11.37 21.58
CA SER A 8 1.13 11.43 21.81
C SER A 8 1.75 10.06 21.54
N ILE A 9 2.69 9.99 20.58
CA ILE A 9 3.48 8.78 20.34
C ILE A 9 4.47 8.66 21.50
N ASP A 10 4.39 7.55 22.22
CA ASP A 10 5.45 7.12 23.13
C ASP A 10 6.52 6.39 22.31
N PHE A 11 7.74 6.91 22.32
CA PHE A 11 8.88 6.35 21.59
C PHE A 11 9.72 5.37 22.43
N GLU A 12 9.52 5.36 23.75
CA GLU A 12 10.23 4.48 24.70
C GLU A 12 9.43 3.21 25.03
N GLY A 13 8.12 3.23 24.75
CA GLY A 13 7.22 2.09 24.89
C GLY A 13 7.34 1.04 23.77
N PRO A 14 6.76 -0.16 23.96
CA PRO A 14 6.76 -1.21 22.95
C PRO A 14 6.02 -0.76 21.68
N PHE A 15 6.49 -1.22 20.52
CA PHE A 15 5.84 -0.93 19.23
C PHE A 15 4.35 -1.36 19.28
N PRO A 16 3.42 -0.50 18.82
CA PRO A 16 2.01 -0.83 18.87
C PRO A 16 1.69 -2.06 18.03
N GLU A 17 0.89 -2.96 18.59
CA GLU A 17 0.44 -4.15 17.88
C GLU A 17 -0.38 -3.77 16.64
N GLN A 18 -0.08 -4.44 15.53
CA GLN A 18 -0.79 -4.22 14.30
C GLN A 18 -2.19 -4.88 14.36
N ARG A 19 -3.19 -4.11 14.77
CA ARG A 19 -4.59 -4.58 14.90
C ARG A 19 -5.33 -4.77 13.58
N ARG A 20 -4.84 -4.17 12.49
CA ARG A 20 -5.44 -4.24 11.15
C ARG A 20 -4.36 -4.18 10.08
N ARG A 21 -4.68 -4.70 8.89
CA ARG A 21 -3.80 -4.54 7.72
C ARG A 21 -3.62 -3.06 7.40
N LEU A 22 -2.37 -2.68 7.14
CA LEU A 22 -2.03 -1.33 6.73
C LEU A 22 -2.26 -1.20 5.22
N ARG A 23 -2.75 -0.03 4.80
CA ARG A 23 -3.00 0.30 3.40
C ARG A 23 -1.69 0.71 2.74
N LEU A 24 -1.32 0.05 1.65
CA LEU A 24 -0.08 0.29 0.92
C LEU A 24 -0.39 0.80 -0.50
N GLY A 25 0.26 1.89 -0.89
CA GLY A 25 0.33 2.36 -2.27
C GLY A 25 1.67 1.98 -2.89
N VAL A 26 1.69 1.56 -4.17
CA VAL A 26 2.93 1.18 -4.86
C VAL A 26 3.19 2.09 -6.05
N VAL A 27 4.39 2.65 -6.14
CA VAL A 27 4.84 3.46 -7.29
C VAL A 27 5.87 2.68 -8.08
N GLY A 28 5.73 2.71 -9.40
CA GLY A 28 6.45 1.83 -10.31
C GLY A 28 5.69 0.51 -10.52
N GLY A 29 5.92 -0.12 -11.67
CA GLY A 29 5.25 -1.37 -12.04
C GLY A 29 6.14 -2.34 -12.79
N GLY A 30 7.45 -2.22 -12.59
CA GLY A 30 8.41 -3.23 -13.03
C GLY A 30 8.41 -4.44 -12.11
N ARG A 31 9.20 -5.46 -12.47
CA ARG A 31 9.30 -6.73 -11.74
C ARG A 31 9.61 -6.55 -10.26
N ILE A 32 10.51 -5.62 -9.91
CA ILE A 32 10.89 -5.37 -8.51
C ILE A 32 9.69 -4.89 -7.69
N ALA A 33 8.95 -3.90 -8.20
CA ALA A 33 7.76 -3.38 -7.53
C ALA A 33 6.69 -4.48 -7.35
N GLN A 34 6.51 -5.33 -8.36
CA GLN A 34 5.61 -6.48 -8.28
C GLN A 34 6.03 -7.47 -7.19
N THR A 35 7.30 -7.86 -7.15
CA THR A 35 7.84 -8.79 -6.15
C THR A 35 7.67 -8.23 -4.74
N GLN A 36 7.97 -6.95 -4.52
CA GLN A 36 7.82 -6.30 -3.22
C GLN A 36 6.35 -6.21 -2.79
N ALA A 37 5.45 -5.85 -3.70
CA ALA A 37 4.01 -5.83 -3.43
C ALA A 37 3.47 -7.22 -3.04
N MET A 38 3.95 -8.28 -3.72
CA MET A 38 3.58 -9.65 -3.40
C MET A 38 4.14 -10.10 -2.04
N ALA A 39 5.41 -9.81 -1.77
CA ALA A 39 6.04 -10.11 -0.48
C ALA A 39 5.30 -9.41 0.67
N ALA A 40 4.90 -8.13 0.49
CA ALA A 40 4.12 -7.39 1.47
C ALA A 40 2.78 -8.07 1.78
N ARG A 41 2.06 -8.56 0.76
CA ARG A 41 0.81 -9.33 0.94
C ARG A 41 1.02 -10.62 1.71
N MET A 42 2.08 -11.35 1.40
CA MET A 42 2.40 -12.64 2.06
C MET A 42 2.64 -12.48 3.57
N THR A 43 3.08 -11.30 4.02
CA THR A 43 3.22 -11.05 5.48
C THR A 43 1.89 -10.98 6.22
N GLY A 44 0.75 -10.87 5.50
CA GLY A 44 -0.56 -10.65 6.10
C GLY A 44 -0.74 -9.28 6.77
N ARG A 45 0.28 -8.41 6.71
CA ARG A 45 0.30 -7.08 7.35
C ARG A 45 -0.15 -5.95 6.41
N TRP A 46 -0.19 -6.17 5.10
CA TRP A 46 -0.45 -5.10 4.15
C TRP A 46 -1.56 -5.48 3.18
N ASP A 47 -2.44 -4.52 2.91
CA ASP A 47 -3.34 -4.54 1.77
C ASP A 47 -2.85 -3.49 0.76
N VAL A 48 -2.47 -3.94 -0.43
CA VAL A 48 -2.10 -3.05 -1.54
C VAL A 48 -3.37 -2.50 -2.16
N VAL A 49 -3.63 -1.20 -1.96
CA VAL A 49 -4.91 -0.54 -2.30
C VAL A 49 -4.78 0.53 -3.37
N ALA A 50 -3.57 0.93 -3.75
CA ALA A 50 -3.35 1.94 -4.78
C ALA A 50 -2.04 1.68 -5.55
N GLY A 51 -1.94 2.19 -6.79
CA GLY A 51 -0.66 2.16 -7.48
C GLY A 51 -0.52 3.04 -8.72
N ALA A 52 0.67 3.62 -8.88
CA ALA A 52 1.12 4.33 -10.08
C ALA A 52 2.10 3.42 -10.85
N LEU A 53 1.55 2.49 -11.63
CA LEU A 53 2.27 1.31 -12.12
C LEU A 53 2.91 1.51 -13.50
N SER A 54 2.55 2.59 -14.20
CA SER A 54 3.17 3.00 -15.46
C SER A 54 2.94 4.48 -15.70
N SER A 55 3.83 5.11 -16.47
CA SER A 55 3.59 6.44 -17.03
C SER A 55 2.52 6.45 -18.13
N VAL A 56 2.20 5.28 -18.72
CA VAL A 56 1.11 5.13 -19.69
C VAL A 56 -0.17 4.75 -18.94
N PRO A 57 -1.23 5.58 -18.96
CA PRO A 57 -2.44 5.36 -18.16
C PRO A 57 -3.09 3.98 -18.38
N MET A 58 -3.21 3.55 -19.64
CA MET A 58 -3.78 2.25 -19.99
C MET A 58 -3.00 1.09 -19.37
N ARG A 59 -1.66 1.11 -19.50
CA ARG A 59 -0.79 0.09 -18.89
C ARG A 59 -0.86 0.12 -17.36
N SER A 60 -1.04 1.30 -16.77
CA SER A 60 -1.22 1.42 -15.31
C SER A 60 -2.52 0.75 -14.86
N LYS A 61 -3.61 0.95 -15.59
CA LYS A 61 -4.91 0.34 -15.30
C LYS A 61 -4.89 -1.18 -15.47
N GLU A 62 -4.33 -1.67 -16.58
CA GLU A 62 -4.16 -3.11 -16.81
C GLU A 62 -3.35 -3.79 -15.69
N ARG A 63 -2.27 -3.13 -15.25
CA ARG A 63 -1.45 -3.62 -14.14
C ARG A 63 -2.17 -3.57 -12.81
N ALA A 64 -2.98 -2.55 -12.55
CA ALA A 64 -3.77 -2.45 -11.32
C ALA A 64 -4.73 -3.64 -11.22
N ASN A 65 -5.38 -4.00 -12.33
CA ASN A 65 -6.23 -5.18 -12.42
C ASN A 65 -5.46 -6.47 -12.21
N LEU A 66 -4.31 -6.65 -12.88
CA LEU A 66 -3.44 -7.82 -12.69
C LEU A 66 -2.99 -7.97 -11.23
N TRP A 67 -2.76 -6.84 -10.56
CA TRP A 67 -2.32 -6.83 -9.18
C TRP A 67 -3.49 -6.90 -8.21
N HIS A 68 -4.75 -7.01 -8.62
CA HIS A 68 -5.91 -7.00 -7.73
C HIS A 68 -5.94 -5.77 -6.81
N ILE A 69 -5.57 -4.61 -7.35
CA ILE A 69 -5.78 -3.33 -6.67
C ILE A 69 -7.26 -2.98 -6.88
N ASP A 70 -8.00 -2.87 -5.79
CA ASP A 70 -9.44 -2.62 -5.81
C ASP A 70 -9.76 -1.27 -6.48
N GLU A 71 -10.41 -1.31 -7.64
CA GLU A 71 -10.76 -0.13 -8.43
C GLU A 71 -11.71 0.81 -7.67
N ALA A 72 -12.43 0.30 -6.66
CA ALA A 72 -13.38 1.05 -5.84
C ALA A 72 -12.72 1.89 -4.72
N ARG A 73 -11.39 1.83 -4.55
CA ARG A 73 -10.66 2.66 -3.57
C ARG A 73 -9.72 3.63 -4.30
N PRO A 74 -10.17 4.87 -4.58
CA PRO A 74 -9.43 5.78 -5.44
C PRO A 74 -8.06 6.11 -4.83
N SER A 75 -7.05 6.08 -5.71
CA SER A 75 -5.70 6.62 -5.53
C SER A 75 -5.69 8.12 -5.27
#